data_AF-A0A091P0G5-F1
#
_entry.id   AF-A0A091P0G5-F1
#
_cell.length_a   1.000
_cell.length_b   1.000
_cell.length_c   1.000
_cell.angle_alpha   90.00
_cell.angle_beta   90.00
_cell.angle_gamma   90.00
#
_symmetry.space_group_name_H-M   'P 1'
#
loop_
_entity.id
_entity.type
_entity.pdbx_description
1 polymer ?
#
loop_
_entity_poly.entity_id
_entity_poly.type
_entity_poly.pdbx_seq_one_letter_code
_entity_poly.pdbx_strand_id
1 'polypeptide(L)'
;YCCPMCKLQLGPILELQKNFQLCSIVEAFQATASQGQQGKGSAEEKKEVVPCDFCLDLSQPAVKTCLVCDASLCQAHLNKHNAKASQQDHVLVEVGAGGAVEERRCREHGRVLECYCQDEGKCICTLCSIAGSHKGHNVITLKEA
;
A
#
# COMPACT_ATOMS: atom_id res chain seq x y z
N TYR A 1 18.91 -29.12 -8.30
CA TYR A 1 18.15 -28.02 -7.68
C TYR A 1 17.24 -27.39 -8.73
N CYS A 2 16.00 -26.99 -8.41
CA CYS A 2 15.09 -26.37 -9.40
C CYS A 2 15.02 -24.86 -9.17
N CYS A 3 15.30 -24.05 -10.20
CA CYS A 3 15.12 -22.60 -10.07
C CYS A 3 13.62 -22.28 -9.92
N PRO A 4 13.18 -21.58 -8.85
CA PRO A 4 11.76 -21.32 -8.61
C PRO A 4 11.15 -20.37 -9.65
N MET A 5 11.96 -19.55 -10.31
CA MET A 5 11.51 -18.57 -11.31
C MET A 5 11.37 -19.16 -12.71
N CYS A 6 12.41 -19.84 -13.21
CA CYS A 6 12.43 -20.34 -14.59
C CYS A 6 12.20 -21.85 -14.72
N LYS A 7 12.01 -22.56 -13.59
CA LYS A 7 11.76 -24.02 -13.51
C LYS A 7 12.86 -24.89 -14.12
N LEU A 8 14.02 -24.32 -14.42
CA LEU A 8 15.17 -25.05 -14.96
C LEU A 8 15.72 -25.99 -13.88
N GLN A 9 15.91 -27.26 -14.26
CA GLN A 9 16.63 -28.24 -13.45
C GLN A 9 18.12 -27.97 -13.54
N LEU A 10 18.66 -27.42 -12.45
CA LEU A 10 20.09 -27.26 -12.24
C LEU A 10 20.64 -28.61 -11.77
N GLY A 11 21.64 -29.11 -12.47
CA GLY A 11 22.24 -30.44 -12.25
C GLY A 11 22.79 -30.65 -10.84
N PRO A 12 23.17 -31.89 -10.49
CA PRO A 12 23.56 -32.28 -9.13
C PRO A 12 24.88 -31.64 -8.63
N ILE A 13 25.69 -31.06 -9.52
CA ILE A 13 27.02 -30.51 -9.22
C ILE A 13 26.99 -28.98 -9.37
N LEU A 14 26.14 -28.31 -8.59
CA LEU A 14 26.12 -26.84 -8.57
C LEU A 14 25.95 -26.36 -7.13
N GLU A 15 27.04 -25.90 -6.53
CA GLU A 15 27.02 -25.16 -5.27
C GLU A 15 26.64 -23.71 -5.58
N LEU A 16 25.43 -23.31 -5.21
CA LEU A 16 24.95 -21.94 -5.41
C LEU A 16 25.73 -20.99 -4.51
N GLN A 17 26.52 -20.10 -5.11
CA GLN A 17 27.23 -19.05 -4.39
C GLN A 17 26.37 -17.79 -4.27
N LYS A 18 26.55 -17.05 -3.16
CA LYS A 18 25.92 -15.74 -2.99
C LYS A 18 26.45 -14.76 -4.04
N ASN A 19 25.59 -13.91 -4.55
CA ASN A 19 26.04 -12.79 -5.35
C ASN A 19 26.60 -11.70 -4.41
N PHE A 20 27.92 -11.68 -4.25
CA PHE A 20 28.61 -10.76 -3.35
C PHE A 20 28.40 -9.28 -3.73
N GLN A 21 28.26 -8.96 -5.01
CA GLN A 21 28.01 -7.57 -5.44
C GLN A 21 26.66 -7.08 -4.92
N LEU A 22 25.61 -7.91 -5.04
CA LEU A 22 24.30 -7.58 -4.50
C LEU A 22 24.31 -7.50 -2.96
N CYS A 23 25.04 -8.40 -2.28
CA CYS A 23 25.21 -8.32 -0.84
C CYS A 23 25.85 -6.98 -0.42
N SER A 24 26.94 -6.57 -1.07
CA SER A 24 27.61 -5.30 -0.77
C SER A 24 26.71 -4.08 -1.03
N ILE A 25 25.88 -4.10 -2.08
CA ILE A 25 24.91 -3.03 -2.35
C ILE A 25 23.87 -2.94 -1.22
N VAL A 26 23.34 -4.07 -0.77
CA VAL A 26 22.36 -4.12 0.34
C VAL A 26 22.97 -3.65 1.65
N GLU A 27 24.19 -4.10 1.96
CA GLU A 27 24.93 -3.67 3.16
C GLU A 27 25.19 -2.16 3.16
N ALA A 28 25.61 -1.59 2.03
CA ALA A 28 25.81 -0.15 1.88
C ALA A 28 24.49 0.63 2.07
N PHE A 29 23.39 0.14 1.51
CA PHE A 29 22.06 0.75 1.69
C PHE A 29 21.59 0.74 3.15
N GLN A 30 21.81 -0.36 3.87
CA GLN A 30 21.47 -0.45 5.29
C GLN A 30 22.32 0.49 6.16
N ALA A 31 23.59 0.67 5.81
CA ALA A 31 24.51 1.57 6.51
C ALA A 31 24.16 3.06 6.31
N THR A 32 23.67 3.46 5.13
CA THR A 32 23.26 4.85 4.88
C THR A 32 21.91 5.17 5.50
N ALA A 33 20.98 4.22 5.55
CA ALA A 33 19.67 4.39 6.21
C ALA A 33 19.78 4.67 7.72
N SER A 34 20.84 4.16 8.37
CA SER A 34 21.07 4.32 9.82
C SER A 34 21.79 5.62 10.20
N GLN A 35 22.34 6.40 9.25
CA GLN A 35 22.98 7.70 9.54
C GLN A 35 22.05 8.92 9.38
N GLY A 36 20.83 8.74 8.85
CA GLY A 36 19.89 9.85 8.59
C GLY A 36 19.03 10.31 9.79
N GLN A 37 19.15 9.70 10.97
CA GLN A 37 18.22 9.95 12.11
C GLN A 37 18.77 10.84 13.24
N GLN A 38 19.81 11.64 13.01
CA GLN A 38 20.19 12.72 13.96
C GLN A 38 19.79 14.09 13.42
N GLY A 39 18.61 14.56 13.81
CA GLY A 39 18.10 15.86 13.41
C GLY A 39 16.92 16.35 14.25
N LYS A 40 17.24 16.86 15.45
CA LYS A 40 16.52 17.88 16.26
C LYS A 40 15.05 17.64 16.64
N GLY A 41 14.83 17.60 17.95
CA GLY A 41 13.52 17.78 18.55
C GLY A 41 13.02 19.23 18.50
N SER A 42 11.71 19.34 18.39
CA SER A 42 10.89 20.39 19.00
C SER A 42 9.54 19.76 19.35
N ALA A 43 9.06 20.07 20.55
CA ALA A 43 7.76 19.65 21.04
C ALA A 43 6.69 20.55 20.43
N GLU A 44 6.09 20.09 19.34
CA GLU A 44 4.80 20.55 18.83
C GLU A 44 4.04 19.28 18.42
N GLU A 45 2.72 19.26 18.64
CA GLU A 45 1.84 18.11 18.41
C GLU A 45 2.28 17.28 17.21
N LYS A 46 2.86 16.10 17.47
CA LYS A 46 3.35 15.21 16.42
C LYS A 46 2.16 14.68 15.64
N LYS A 47 1.73 15.43 14.63
CA LYS A 47 1.01 14.88 13.49
C LYS A 47 1.95 13.83 12.92
N GLU A 48 1.66 12.55 13.17
CA GLU A 48 2.49 11.44 12.68
C GLU A 48 2.58 11.57 11.16
N VAL A 49 3.74 12.05 10.70
CA VAL A 49 3.98 12.28 9.28
C VAL A 49 4.24 10.93 8.64
N VAL A 50 3.26 10.39 7.94
CA VAL A 50 3.41 9.12 7.22
C VAL A 50 4.43 9.31 6.09
N PRO A 51 5.50 8.49 6.03
CA PRO A 51 6.50 8.57 4.97
C PRO A 51 5.95 8.02 3.64
N CYS A 52 6.56 8.42 2.53
CA CYS A 52 6.27 7.82 1.23
C CYS A 52 6.99 6.47 1.07
N ASP A 53 6.26 5.47 0.57
CA ASP A 53 6.75 4.09 0.42
C ASP A 53 7.71 3.88 -0.76
N PHE A 54 7.76 4.81 -1.72
CA PHE A 54 8.53 4.66 -2.96
C PHE A 54 9.79 5.53 -3.03
N CYS A 55 10.02 6.39 -2.04
CA CYS A 55 11.23 7.19 -1.96
C CYS A 55 12.41 6.30 -1.54
N LEU A 56 13.46 6.25 -2.35
CA LEU A 56 14.64 5.40 -2.09
C LEU A 56 15.67 6.06 -1.16
N ASP A 57 15.87 7.37 -1.29
CA ASP A 57 16.89 8.09 -0.51
C ASP A 57 16.25 8.81 0.68
N LEU A 58 15.76 10.03 0.46
CA LEU A 58 15.15 10.87 1.48
C LEU A 58 13.63 10.72 1.41
N SER A 59 13.06 9.90 2.29
CA SER A 59 11.62 9.69 2.33
C SER A 59 10.89 11.01 2.57
N GLN A 60 10.12 11.42 1.56
CA GLN A 60 9.30 12.61 1.63
C GLN A 60 7.98 12.29 2.35
N PRO A 61 7.38 13.28 3.02
CA PRO A 61 6.05 13.09 3.60
C PRO A 61 5.06 12.68 2.51
N ALA A 62 4.27 11.64 2.79
CA ALA A 62 3.19 11.26 1.92
C ALA A 62 2.07 12.31 2.00
N VAL A 63 1.45 12.60 0.86
CA VAL A 63 0.30 13.50 0.76
C VAL A 63 -1.00 12.71 0.65
N LYS A 64 -0.97 11.55 -0.03
CA LYS A 64 -2.13 10.67 -0.20
C LYS A 64 -1.78 9.20 -0.06
N THR A 65 -2.72 8.42 0.45
CA THR A 65 -2.67 6.95 0.47
C THR A 65 -3.63 6.38 -0.56
N CYS A 66 -3.13 5.49 -1.41
CA CYS A 66 -3.92 4.75 -2.39
C CYS A 66 -4.46 3.48 -1.73
N LEU A 67 -5.78 3.35 -1.63
CA LEU A 67 -6.42 2.18 -1.00
C LEU A 67 -6.36 0.92 -1.85
N VAL A 68 -6.04 1.05 -3.14
CA VAL A 68 -5.92 -0.08 -4.07
C VAL A 68 -4.48 -0.61 -4.07
N CYS A 69 -3.49 0.28 -4.00
CA CYS A 69 -2.07 -0.09 -3.96
C CYS A 69 -1.55 -0.36 -2.54
N ASP A 70 -2.35 -0.07 -1.52
CA ASP A 70 -1.93 -0.10 -0.11
C ASP A 70 -0.64 0.69 0.14
N ALA A 71 -0.55 1.87 -0.49
CA ALA A 71 0.68 2.66 -0.49
C ALA A 71 0.44 4.16 -0.33
N SER A 72 1.31 4.78 0.47
CA SER A 72 1.39 6.20 0.77
C SER A 72 2.40 6.90 -0.15
N LEU A 73 1.93 7.93 -0.84
CA LEU A 73 2.62 8.59 -1.94
C LEU A 73 2.91 10.05 -1.59
N CYS A 74 4.17 10.48 -1.72
CA CYS A 74 4.52 11.90 -1.81
C CYS A 74 4.05 12.47 -3.14
N GLN A 75 4.06 13.80 -3.30
CA GLN A 75 3.53 14.46 -4.50
C GLN A 75 4.17 13.95 -5.81
N ALA A 76 5.49 13.70 -5.82
CA ALA A 76 6.18 13.21 -7.01
C ALA A 76 5.73 11.78 -7.41
N HIS A 77 5.58 10.89 -6.43
CA HIS A 77 5.09 9.53 -6.68
C HIS A 77 3.60 9.48 -6.99
N LEU A 78 2.81 10.38 -6.40
CA LEU A 78 1.40 10.57 -6.73
C LEU A 78 1.21 11.02 -8.19
N ASN A 79 2.03 11.95 -8.67
CA ASN A 79 1.97 12.39 -10.07
C ASN A 79 2.26 11.24 -11.04
N LYS A 80 3.30 10.44 -10.75
CA LYS A 80 3.64 9.25 -11.54
C LYS A 80 2.54 8.18 -11.47
N HIS A 81 1.92 8.01 -10.30
CA HIS A 81 0.80 7.10 -10.11
C HIS A 81 -0.37 7.51 -11.02
N ASN A 82 -0.79 8.77 -10.98
CA ASN A 82 -1.92 9.27 -11.78
C ASN A 82 -1.63 9.35 -13.28
N ALA A 83 -0.37 9.43 -13.69
CA ALA A 83 0.00 9.39 -15.10
C ALA A 83 -0.26 8.02 -15.75
N LYS A 84 -0.32 6.93 -14.97
CA LYS A 84 -0.59 5.59 -15.52
C LYS A 84 -2.08 5.35 -15.66
N ALA A 85 -2.53 5.06 -16.88
CA ALA A 85 -3.95 4.83 -17.19
C ALA A 85 -4.61 3.77 -16.28
N SER A 86 -3.90 2.70 -15.94
CA SER A 86 -4.41 1.64 -15.06
C SER A 86 -4.59 2.06 -13.59
N GLN A 87 -4.09 3.24 -13.20
CA GLN A 87 -4.07 3.71 -11.81
C GLN A 87 -4.87 5.00 -11.60
N GLN A 88 -5.46 5.57 -12.67
CA GLN A 88 -6.20 6.84 -12.59
C GLN A 88 -7.47 6.74 -11.73
N ASP A 89 -8.15 5.59 -11.77
CA ASP A 89 -9.40 5.35 -11.04
C ASP A 89 -9.19 4.81 -9.62
N HIS A 90 -7.94 4.70 -9.16
CA HIS A 90 -7.69 4.23 -7.80
C HIS A 90 -8.18 5.26 -6.77
N VAL A 91 -8.75 4.75 -5.68
CA VAL A 91 -9.23 5.59 -4.58
C VAL A 91 -8.04 6.09 -3.75
N LEU A 92 -7.85 7.41 -3.73
CA LEU A 92 -6.81 8.11 -2.99
C LEU A 92 -7.41 8.89 -1.81
N VAL A 93 -6.74 8.88 -0.66
CA VAL A 93 -7.21 9.54 0.58
C VAL A 93 -6.10 10.37 1.20
N GLU A 94 -6.43 11.46 1.90
CA GLU A 94 -5.43 12.34 2.52
C GLU A 94 -4.67 11.65 3.66
N VAL A 95 -3.35 11.87 3.70
CA VAL A 95 -2.47 11.33 4.73
C VAL A 95 -2.64 12.14 6.02
N GLY A 96 -2.96 11.44 7.13
CA GLY A 96 -3.21 12.06 8.45
C GLY A 96 -4.66 11.93 8.93
N ALA A 97 -5.56 11.41 8.10
CA ALA A 97 -6.86 10.91 8.56
C ALA A 97 -6.71 9.43 8.96
N GLY A 98 -5.88 9.14 9.97
CA GLY A 98 -5.58 7.78 10.42
C GLY A 98 -6.82 6.93 10.74
N GLY A 99 -7.96 7.56 11.06
CA GLY A 99 -9.26 6.90 11.17
C GLY A 99 -9.98 6.66 9.84
N ALA A 100 -9.80 7.50 8.82
CA ALA A 100 -10.58 7.45 7.58
C ALA A 100 -10.14 6.34 6.61
N VAL A 101 -8.92 5.83 6.73
CA VAL A 101 -8.45 4.68 5.94
C VAL A 101 -9.11 3.39 6.44
N GLU A 102 -9.08 3.17 7.76
CA GLU A 102 -9.72 2.00 8.37
C GLU A 102 -11.25 2.07 8.27
N GLU A 103 -11.83 3.26 8.43
CA GLU A 103 -13.27 3.47 8.25
C GLU A 103 -13.74 3.24 6.80
N ARG A 104 -12.83 3.33 5.82
CA ARG A 104 -13.11 3.02 4.41
C ARG A 104 -12.73 1.60 3.98
N ARG A 105 -12.31 0.72 4.90
CA ARG A 105 -12.12 -0.70 4.62
C ARG A 105 -13.14 -1.56 5.35
N CYS A 106 -13.60 -2.58 4.66
CA CYS A 106 -14.39 -3.65 5.26
C CYS A 106 -13.51 -4.39 6.28
N ARG A 107 -13.97 -4.46 7.53
CA ARG A 107 -13.25 -5.17 8.60
C ARG A 107 -13.15 -6.68 8.38
N GLU A 108 -14.11 -7.26 7.65
CA GLU A 108 -14.14 -8.69 7.35
C GLU A 108 -13.24 -9.07 6.16
N HIS A 109 -13.22 -8.23 5.13
CA HIS A 109 -12.57 -8.56 3.85
C HIS A 109 -11.32 -7.73 3.53
N GLY A 110 -11.02 -6.69 4.32
CA GLY A 110 -9.92 -5.75 4.07
C GLY A 110 -10.06 -4.92 2.79
N ARG A 111 -11.20 -5.02 2.08
CA ARG A 111 -11.47 -4.33 0.82
C ARG A 111 -12.10 -2.97 1.04
N VAL A 112 -11.95 -2.07 0.05
CA VAL A 112 -12.57 -0.75 0.08
C VAL A 112 -14.10 -0.87 0.20
N LEU A 113 -14.68 -0.05 1.07
CA LEU A 113 -16.12 0.13 1.14
C LEU A 113 -16.57 0.98 -0.06
N GLU A 114 -17.20 0.33 -1.02
CA GLU A 114 -17.62 0.91 -2.30
C GLU A 114 -19.12 0.76 -2.56
N CYS A 115 -19.84 0.10 -1.65
CA CYS A 115 -21.27 -0.16 -1.74
C CYS A 115 -22.01 0.30 -0.48
N TYR A 116 -23.30 0.58 -0.61
CA TYR A 116 -24.20 0.88 0.51
C TYR A 116 -25.37 -0.09 0.52
N CYS A 117 -25.55 -0.80 1.63
CA CYS A 117 -26.71 -1.65 1.87
C CYS A 117 -27.86 -0.80 2.40
N GLN A 118 -28.95 -0.69 1.64
CA GLN A 118 -30.12 0.11 2.01
C GLN A 118 -30.91 -0.53 3.14
N ASP A 119 -31.00 -1.87 3.18
CA ASP A 119 -31.73 -2.61 4.21
C ASP A 119 -31.15 -2.39 5.62
N GLU A 120 -29.82 -2.26 5.73
CA GLU A 120 -29.13 -2.13 7.01
C GLU A 120 -28.52 -0.74 7.25
N GLY A 121 -28.54 0.14 6.24
CA GLY A 121 -27.97 1.48 6.31
C GLY A 121 -26.45 1.50 6.53
N LYS A 122 -25.71 0.58 5.90
CA LYS A 122 -24.26 0.40 6.13
C LYS A 122 -23.45 0.43 4.83
N CYS A 123 -22.29 1.07 4.89
CA CYS A 123 -21.27 0.94 3.85
C CYS A 123 -20.60 -0.43 3.93
N ILE A 124 -20.55 -1.15 2.81
CA ILE A 124 -20.00 -2.51 2.69
C ILE A 124 -19.04 -2.58 1.49
N CYS A 125 -18.20 -3.62 1.44
CA CYS A 125 -17.41 -3.90 0.24
C CYS A 125 -18.20 -4.81 -0.73
N THR A 126 -17.75 -4.90 -1.98
CA THR A 126 -18.34 -5.78 -3.00
C THR A 126 -18.41 -7.25 -2.59
N LEU A 127 -17.44 -7.76 -1.81
CA LEU A 127 -17.50 -9.14 -1.31
C LEU A 127 -18.65 -9.37 -0.33
N CYS A 128 -18.96 -8.38 0.50
CA CYS A 128 -20.07 -8.46 1.45
C CYS A 128 -21.41 -8.67 0.75
N SER A 129 -21.62 -8.07 -0.43
CA SER A 129 -22.88 -8.19 -1.18
C SER A 129 -23.00 -9.48 -1.99
N ILE A 130 -21.88 -10.06 -2.46
CA ILE A 130 -21.93 -11.28 -3.30
C ILE A 130 -21.79 -12.58 -2.51
N ALA A 131 -20.98 -12.58 -1.45
CA ALA A 131 -20.59 -13.79 -0.72
C ALA A 131 -20.65 -13.64 0.81
N GLY A 132 -20.86 -12.43 1.33
CA GLY A 132 -20.95 -12.16 2.76
C GLY A 132 -22.38 -12.11 3.29
N SER A 133 -22.51 -11.57 4.50
CA SER A 133 -23.76 -11.46 5.26
C SER A 133 -24.83 -10.56 4.63
N HIS A 134 -24.48 -9.77 3.60
CA HIS A 134 -25.41 -8.87 2.90
C HIS A 134 -25.89 -9.44 1.56
N LYS A 135 -25.70 -10.75 1.34
CA LYS A 135 -26.14 -11.42 0.12
C LYS A 135 -27.66 -11.39 0.00
N GLY A 136 -28.14 -10.77 -1.07
CA GLY A 136 -29.58 -10.63 -1.36
C GLY A 136 -30.23 -9.37 -0.76
N HIS A 137 -29.46 -8.52 -0.09
CA HIS A 137 -29.93 -7.19 0.30
C HIS A 137 -29.96 -6.23 -0.89
N ASN A 138 -30.72 -5.16 -0.79
CA ASN A 138 -30.68 -4.05 -1.74
C ASN A 138 -29.39 -3.25 -1.50
N VAL A 139 -28.47 -3.36 -2.45
CA VAL A 139 -27.14 -2.75 -2.40
C VAL A 139 -26.94 -1.87 -3.61
N ILE A 140 -26.58 -0.61 -3.37
CA ILE A 140 -26.20 0.36 -4.41
C ILE A 140 -24.71 0.66 -4.35
N THR A 141 -24.12 1.12 -5.46
CA THR A 141 -22.71 1.55 -5.45
C THR A 141 -22.60 2.98 -4.93
N LEU A 142 -21.52 3.29 -4.21
CA LEU A 142 -21.28 4.66 -3.69
C LEU A 142 -20.98 5.68 -4.79
N LYS A 143 -20.79 5.25 -6.05
CA LYS A 143 -20.74 6.17 -7.20
C LYS A 143 -22.13 6.67 -7.62
N GLU A 144 -23.20 6.00 -7.17
CA GLU A 144 -24.59 6.24 -7.57
C GLU A 144 -25.51 6.63 -6.39
N ALA A 145 -24.95 6.80 -5.18
CA ALA A 145 -25.65 7.11 -3.94
C ALA A 145 -25.66 8.62 -3.64
#